data_AF-A0AAV9F7N7-F1
#
_entry.id   AF-A0AAV9F7N7-F1
#
_cell.length_a   1.000
_cell.length_b   1.000
_cell.length_c   1.000
_cell.angle_alpha   90.00
_cell.angle_beta   90.00
_cell.angle_gamma   90.00
#
_symmetry.space_group_name_H-M   'P 1'
#
loop_
_entity.id
_entity.type
_entity.pdbx_description
1 polymer ?
#
loop_
_entity_poly.entity_id
_entity_poly.type
_entity_poly.pdbx_seq_one_letter_code
_entity_poly.pdbx_strand_id
1 'polypeptide(L)'
;MNGGGCPIRKYTRNHNPFSRWLGEEGLEKARSGSVTSPINNSHVYSAVRASNSDGFEASKIPDECSVVHLNLVARHGTRAPTRKRIKELDELAIKLEALLSDARHEAQGNVESLQRIPGWLWGWKSPWKGRLKGGELISKGEDELYDLGIRVRDRFPELFSAEYHPDIYTITATQVPRASANAVAFGMGLFSGRGSLGPGKHCAFSVISESCASDICLRFFDRCQIYKEFRKNQEPAVDKLKEPVLHEVSSALVARFKLNFTKQDTASLWFLCKQVSLLEWTDDLEGFILKGYGKAVNYRMGVPLLQDVVESIEQAIIANEGNTIQWKLEIMSVALLKARLRFAHAETVVPFSCLLGLFLHGSGGFESESEKALTLV
;
A
#
# COMPACT_ATOMS: atom_id res chain seq x y z
N MET A 1 -5.52 31.64 17.74
CA MET A 1 -5.40 31.30 16.30
C MET A 1 -6.13 29.99 16.07
N ASN A 2 -7.41 30.09 15.72
CA ASN A 2 -8.41 29.03 15.82
C ASN A 2 -8.69 28.35 14.48
N GLY A 3 -8.84 27.03 14.55
CA GLY A 3 -9.66 26.15 13.71
C GLY A 3 -9.93 26.51 12.25
N GLY A 4 -9.16 25.91 11.33
CA GLY A 4 -9.50 25.80 9.92
C GLY A 4 -8.60 24.81 9.21
N GLY A 5 -8.95 23.51 9.23
CA GLY A 5 -8.26 22.48 8.41
C GLY A 5 -8.51 22.71 6.92
N CYS A 6 -7.66 22.32 5.97
CA CYS A 6 -6.49 21.45 5.98
C CYS A 6 -5.37 22.14 5.17
N PRO A 7 -4.12 22.16 5.67
CA PRO A 7 -3.07 21.47 4.93
C PRO A 7 -2.02 20.86 5.88
N ILE A 8 -1.92 19.52 5.92
CA ILE A 8 -0.77 18.75 6.49
C ILE A 8 -0.67 18.65 8.05
N ARG A 9 -1.66 18.99 8.86
CA ARG A 9 -1.52 18.83 10.33
C ARG A 9 -1.84 17.42 10.87
N LYS A 10 -0.74 16.71 11.14
CA LYS A 10 -0.54 15.68 12.18
C LYS A 10 -0.89 14.24 11.80
N TYR A 11 0.18 13.46 11.63
CA TYR A 11 0.26 12.10 12.15
C TYR A 11 -0.60 11.94 13.42
N THR A 12 -1.45 10.91 13.45
CA THR A 12 -2.14 10.35 14.64
C THR A 12 -3.27 11.17 15.30
N ARG A 13 -4.38 10.43 15.48
CA ARG A 13 -5.46 10.52 16.48
C ARG A 13 -6.58 11.59 16.36
N ASN A 14 -7.79 11.00 16.38
CA ASN A 14 -9.04 11.45 16.98
C ASN A 14 -9.39 12.92 16.82
N HIS A 15 -10.14 13.24 15.76
CA HIS A 15 -11.38 14.02 15.81
C HIS A 15 -11.97 13.99 14.40
N ASN A 16 -13.15 13.37 14.23
CA ASN A 16 -13.85 13.24 12.97
C ASN A 16 -14.62 14.54 12.65
N PRO A 17 -14.16 15.39 11.70
CA PRO A 17 -14.83 16.64 11.36
C PRO A 17 -16.01 16.42 10.38
N PHE A 18 -16.19 15.19 9.88
CA PHE A 18 -17.14 14.85 8.83
C PHE A 18 -18.53 14.45 9.32
N SER A 19 -18.71 14.18 10.62
CA SER A 19 -20.05 14.01 11.21
C SER A 19 -20.92 15.27 11.05
N ARG A 20 -20.29 16.44 10.85
CA ARG A 20 -20.96 17.72 10.60
C ARG A 20 -21.22 18.01 9.11
N TRP A 21 -20.80 17.14 8.19
CA TRP A 21 -20.75 17.42 6.75
C TRP A 21 -21.78 16.67 5.89
N LEU A 22 -22.25 15.50 6.32
CA LEU A 22 -23.14 14.64 5.51
C LEU A 22 -24.56 14.48 6.10
N GLY A 23 -24.81 14.91 7.33
CA GLY A 23 -26.02 14.54 8.07
C GLY A 23 -26.08 13.04 8.42
N GLU A 24 -27.04 12.65 9.26
CA GLU A 24 -27.16 11.28 9.77
C GLU A 24 -27.52 10.25 8.66
N GLU A 25 -28.31 10.64 7.65
CA GLU A 25 -28.69 9.76 6.53
C GLU A 25 -27.50 9.39 5.61
N GLY A 26 -26.56 10.31 5.39
CA GLY A 26 -25.36 10.04 4.59
C GLY A 26 -24.38 9.08 5.30
N LEU A 27 -24.38 9.09 6.63
CA LEU A 27 -23.63 8.15 7.46
C LEU A 27 -24.23 6.74 7.42
N GLU A 28 -25.54 6.61 7.29
CA GLU A 28 -26.24 5.31 7.28
C GLU A 28 -25.99 4.55 5.97
N LYS A 29 -26.01 5.24 4.82
CA LYS A 29 -25.62 4.66 3.51
C LYS A 29 -24.13 4.35 3.40
N ALA A 30 -23.26 5.12 4.07
CA ALA A 30 -21.83 4.82 4.14
C ALA A 30 -21.52 3.62 5.05
N ARG A 31 -22.36 3.35 6.06
CA ARG A 31 -22.22 2.18 6.95
C ARG A 31 -22.71 0.87 6.34
N SER A 32 -23.68 0.92 5.41
CA SER A 32 -24.20 -0.29 4.75
C SER A 32 -23.22 -0.91 3.74
N GLY A 33 -22.19 -0.17 3.30
CA GLY A 33 -21.10 -0.67 2.48
C GLY A 33 -20.00 -1.29 3.34
N SER A 34 -20.28 -2.41 4.01
CA SER A 34 -19.33 -3.12 4.88
C SER A 34 -18.19 -3.75 4.07
N VAL A 35 -17.13 -2.98 3.81
CA VAL A 35 -15.79 -3.52 3.54
C VAL A 35 -15.03 -3.44 4.88
N THR A 36 -14.82 -4.59 5.51
CA THR A 36 -14.30 -4.68 6.89
C THR A 36 -12.82 -4.33 7.04
N SER A 37 -12.14 -3.91 5.98
CA SER A 37 -10.83 -3.24 6.02
C SER A 37 -10.55 -2.55 4.68
N PRO A 38 -10.18 -1.26 4.64
CA PRO A 38 -9.93 -0.57 3.38
C PRO A 38 -8.74 -1.18 2.63
N ILE A 39 -8.93 -1.49 1.35
CA ILE A 39 -7.90 -1.97 0.40
C ILE A 39 -7.05 -0.77 -0.12
N ASN A 40 -7.39 0.46 0.34
CA ASN A 40 -6.77 1.69 -0.12
C ASN A 40 -5.25 1.73 0.09
N ASN A 41 -4.56 1.76 -1.04
CA ASN A 41 -3.11 1.74 -1.14
C ASN A 41 -2.42 3.07 -0.78
N SER A 42 -3.11 4.07 -0.26
CA SER A 42 -2.50 5.37 0.08
C SER A 42 -2.40 5.61 1.59
N HIS A 43 -2.90 4.71 2.42
CA HIS A 43 -2.78 4.84 3.86
C HIS A 43 -1.36 4.53 4.34
N VAL A 44 -1.01 5.22 5.43
CA VAL A 44 0.18 5.01 6.25
C VAL A 44 0.11 3.62 6.88
N TYR A 45 1.25 2.96 7.03
CA TYR A 45 1.26 1.66 7.68
C TYR A 45 0.72 1.76 9.11
N SER A 46 -0.17 0.84 9.46
CA SER A 46 -0.59 0.61 10.83
C SER A 46 -0.60 -0.88 11.07
N ALA A 47 0.06 -1.34 12.13
CA ALA A 47 -0.17 -2.67 12.63
C ALA A 47 -1.65 -2.78 13.03
N VAL A 48 -2.31 -3.87 12.66
CA VAL A 48 -3.66 -4.18 13.15
C VAL A 48 -3.57 -4.19 14.67
N ARG A 49 -4.12 -3.14 15.29
CA ARG A 49 -4.35 -3.14 16.73
C ARG A 49 -5.55 -4.02 16.96
N ALA A 50 -5.49 -4.92 17.93
CA ALA A 50 -6.68 -5.60 18.44
C ALA A 50 -7.71 -4.51 18.78
N SER A 51 -8.65 -4.26 17.88
CA SER A 51 -9.84 -3.51 18.21
C SER A 51 -10.69 -4.43 19.08
N ASN A 52 -11.38 -3.86 20.07
CA ASN A 52 -12.38 -4.55 20.89
C ASN A 52 -13.62 -5.00 20.08
N SER A 53 -13.45 -5.30 18.79
CA SER A 53 -14.45 -5.86 17.89
C SER A 53 -13.91 -7.23 17.45
N ASP A 54 -14.37 -8.24 18.17
CA ASP A 54 -14.23 -9.69 17.97
C ASP A 54 -13.38 -10.19 16.78
N GLY A 55 -12.28 -10.89 17.11
CA GLY A 55 -11.74 -11.96 16.26
C GLY A 55 -10.24 -11.93 15.94
N PHE A 56 -9.51 -10.83 16.15
CA PHE A 56 -8.06 -10.82 15.89
C PHE A 56 -7.25 -11.13 17.16
N GLU A 57 -6.94 -12.40 17.36
CA GLU A 57 -5.93 -12.82 18.32
C GLU A 57 -4.57 -12.86 17.64
N ALA A 58 -3.58 -12.17 18.21
CA ALA A 58 -2.22 -12.21 17.68
C ALA A 58 -1.70 -13.65 17.76
N SER A 59 -1.45 -14.27 16.59
CA SER A 59 -0.91 -15.62 16.53
C SER A 59 0.40 -15.71 17.31
N LYS A 60 0.35 -16.47 18.41
CA LYS A 60 1.52 -16.92 19.17
C LYS A 60 2.05 -18.19 18.52
N ILE A 61 3.36 -18.32 18.49
CA ILE A 61 4.02 -19.57 18.10
C ILE A 61 3.77 -20.55 19.27
N PRO A 62 3.17 -21.73 19.05
CA PRO A 62 3.02 -22.74 20.11
C PRO A 62 4.37 -23.10 20.72
N ASP A 63 4.40 -23.42 22.02
CA ASP A 63 5.65 -23.67 22.76
C ASP A 63 6.42 -24.89 22.20
N GLU A 64 5.70 -25.85 21.62
CA GLU A 64 6.23 -27.04 20.96
C GLU A 64 6.74 -26.79 19.52
N CYS A 65 6.59 -25.57 18.99
CA CYS A 65 6.95 -25.23 17.61
C CYS A 65 8.11 -24.24 17.55
N SER A 66 9.10 -24.53 16.71
CA SER A 66 10.17 -23.59 16.34
C SER A 66 9.99 -23.10 14.91
N VAL A 67 10.22 -21.81 14.67
CA VAL A 67 10.17 -21.25 13.31
C VAL A 67 11.46 -21.57 12.56
N VAL A 68 11.34 -22.32 11.47
CA VAL A 68 12.49 -22.74 10.64
C VAL A 68 12.69 -21.87 9.40
N HIS A 69 11.66 -21.16 8.94
CA HIS A 69 11.70 -20.32 7.74
C HIS A 69 10.71 -19.16 7.81
N LEU A 70 11.04 -18.05 7.14
CA LEU A 70 10.17 -16.90 6.95
C LEU A 70 10.08 -16.49 5.47
N ASN A 71 8.86 -16.50 4.92
CA ASN A 71 8.54 -15.80 3.67
C ASN A 71 7.92 -14.44 3.95
N LEU A 72 8.53 -13.37 3.43
CA LEU A 72 7.96 -12.02 3.46
C LEU A 72 7.78 -11.50 2.04
N VAL A 73 6.58 -11.01 1.73
CA VAL A 73 6.30 -10.18 0.55
C VAL A 73 5.75 -8.85 1.03
N ALA A 74 6.58 -7.82 0.98
CA ALA A 74 6.27 -6.50 1.51
C ALA A 74 6.13 -5.48 0.39
N ARG A 75 5.10 -4.64 0.50
CA ARG A 75 4.99 -3.44 -0.31
C ARG A 75 5.98 -2.38 0.19
N HIS A 76 6.45 -1.52 -0.70
CA HIS A 76 7.13 -0.29 -0.26
C HIS A 76 6.28 0.56 0.71
N GLY A 77 6.95 1.26 1.62
CA GLY A 77 6.37 2.18 2.59
C GLY A 77 5.89 3.49 1.96
N THR A 78 5.62 4.47 2.83
CA THR A 78 5.12 5.78 2.42
C THR A 78 6.09 6.47 1.46
N ARG A 79 5.54 7.01 0.37
CA ARG A 79 6.31 7.65 -0.71
C ARG A 79 5.74 9.01 -1.08
N ALA A 80 6.55 9.82 -1.76
CA ALA A 80 6.09 11.02 -2.43
C ALA A 80 5.09 10.68 -3.57
N PRO A 81 4.23 11.62 -3.99
CA PRO A 81 3.42 11.47 -5.20
C PRO A 81 4.30 11.20 -6.42
N THR A 82 3.77 10.48 -7.41
CA THR A 82 4.47 10.23 -8.67
C THR A 82 4.61 11.54 -9.46
N ARG A 83 5.51 11.58 -10.44
CA ARG A 83 5.68 12.75 -11.32
C ARG A 83 4.37 13.20 -11.99
N LYS A 84 3.56 12.23 -12.46
CA LYS A 84 2.21 12.49 -12.99
C LYS A 84 1.35 13.23 -11.96
N ARG A 85 1.34 12.74 -10.71
CA ARG A 85 0.51 13.33 -9.65
C ARG A 85 1.01 14.69 -9.17
N ILE A 86 2.33 14.91 -9.16
CA ILE A 86 2.91 16.23 -8.87
C ILE A 86 2.41 17.25 -9.90
N LYS A 87 2.44 16.90 -11.18
CA LYS A 87 1.94 17.78 -12.25
C LYS A 87 0.46 18.13 -12.06
N GLU A 88 -0.38 17.13 -11.77
CA GLU A 88 -1.81 17.35 -11.51
C GLU A 88 -2.06 18.28 -10.30
N LEU A 89 -1.22 18.20 -9.27
CA LEU A 89 -1.29 19.10 -8.11
C LEU A 89 -0.80 20.52 -8.41
N ASP A 90 0.22 20.66 -9.26
CA ASP A 90 0.70 21.97 -9.70
C ASP A 90 -0.35 22.65 -10.59
N GLU A 91 -1.02 21.91 -11.47
CA GLU A 91 -2.16 22.38 -12.27
C GLU A 91 -3.34 22.76 -11.38
N LEU A 92 -3.65 21.97 -10.34
CA LEU A 92 -4.67 22.32 -9.35
C LEU A 92 -4.36 23.66 -8.66
N ALA A 93 -3.09 23.92 -8.31
CA ALA A 93 -2.72 25.18 -7.66
C ALA A 93 -3.04 26.40 -8.54
N ILE A 94 -2.75 26.32 -9.84
CA ILE A 94 -3.03 27.38 -10.81
C ILE A 94 -4.54 27.59 -10.94
N LYS A 95 -5.31 26.51 -11.03
CA LYS A 95 -6.77 26.59 -11.13
C LYS A 95 -7.41 27.17 -9.88
N LEU A 96 -6.93 26.79 -8.70
CA LEU A 96 -7.40 27.36 -7.44
C LEU A 96 -7.16 28.86 -7.41
N GLU A 97 -5.99 29.33 -7.83
CA GLU A 97 -5.69 30.76 -7.91
C GLU A 97 -6.67 31.51 -8.84
N ALA A 98 -6.97 30.95 -10.02
CA ALA A 98 -7.94 31.52 -10.95
C ALA A 98 -9.36 31.58 -10.34
N LEU A 99 -9.87 30.45 -9.83
CA LEU A 99 -11.22 30.37 -9.22
C LEU A 99 -11.39 31.35 -8.05
N LEU A 100 -10.34 31.50 -7.24
CA LEU A 100 -10.33 32.39 -6.09
C LEU A 100 -10.23 33.86 -6.50
N SER A 101 -9.53 34.18 -7.59
CA SER A 101 -9.50 35.51 -8.19
C SER A 101 -10.88 35.90 -8.71
N ASP A 102 -11.53 35.01 -9.45
CA ASP A 102 -12.89 35.22 -9.97
C ASP A 102 -13.89 35.47 -8.84
N ALA A 103 -13.84 34.64 -7.78
CA ALA A 103 -14.69 34.82 -6.61
C ALA A 103 -14.46 36.17 -5.91
N ARG A 104 -13.22 36.69 -5.87
CA ARG A 104 -12.94 38.04 -5.33
C ARG A 104 -13.53 39.14 -6.20
N HIS A 105 -13.44 39.00 -7.52
CA HIS A 105 -14.03 39.95 -8.47
C HIS A 105 -15.56 39.96 -8.35
N GLU A 106 -16.19 38.79 -8.31
CA GLU A 106 -17.64 38.64 -8.15
C GLU A 106 -18.15 39.17 -6.79
N ALA A 107 -17.35 39.02 -5.73
CA ALA A 107 -17.72 39.50 -4.40
C ALA A 107 -17.85 41.03 -4.33
N GLN A 108 -17.20 41.79 -5.23
CA GLN A 108 -17.22 43.27 -5.24
C GLN A 108 -16.97 43.91 -3.86
N GLY A 109 -16.14 43.28 -3.01
CA GLY A 109 -15.85 43.74 -1.65
C GLY A 109 -16.80 43.23 -0.56
N ASN A 110 -17.83 42.44 -0.89
CA ASN A 110 -18.67 41.72 0.08
C ASN A 110 -17.89 40.55 0.71
N VAL A 111 -17.39 40.78 1.92
CA VAL A 111 -16.57 39.83 2.68
C VAL A 111 -17.36 38.57 3.08
N GLU A 112 -18.66 38.67 3.36
CA GLU A 112 -19.49 37.51 3.74
C GLU A 112 -19.55 36.46 2.61
N SER A 113 -19.56 36.94 1.36
CA SER A 113 -19.57 36.06 0.19
C SER A 113 -18.29 35.23 0.06
N LEU A 114 -17.17 35.69 0.65
CA LEU A 114 -15.87 35.00 0.66
C LEU A 114 -15.67 34.15 1.93
N GLN A 115 -16.39 34.40 3.02
CA GLN A 115 -16.28 33.64 4.27
C GLN A 115 -16.62 32.15 4.12
N ARG A 116 -17.43 31.79 3.13
CA ARG A 116 -17.74 30.38 2.84
C ARG A 116 -16.54 29.60 2.30
N ILE A 117 -15.55 30.28 1.70
CA ILE A 117 -14.36 29.66 1.11
C ILE A 117 -13.35 29.35 2.23
N PRO A 118 -12.91 28.10 2.37
CA PRO A 118 -11.94 27.73 3.39
C PRO A 118 -10.65 28.55 3.30
N GLY A 119 -10.23 29.09 4.44
CA GLY A 119 -9.04 29.93 4.57
C GLY A 119 -7.78 29.32 3.92
N TRP A 120 -7.63 28.00 3.99
CA TRP A 120 -6.47 27.27 3.49
C TRP A 120 -6.36 27.23 1.96
N LEU A 121 -7.46 27.43 1.22
CA LEU A 121 -7.43 27.46 -0.26
C LEU A 121 -6.70 28.71 -0.74
N TRP A 122 -6.82 29.82 -0.01
CA TRP A 122 -6.19 31.08 -0.35
C TRP A 122 -4.67 30.98 -0.30
N GLY A 123 -4.02 31.17 -1.45
CA GLY A 123 -2.57 31.10 -1.57
C GLY A 123 -2.02 29.68 -1.40
N TRP A 124 -2.85 28.64 -1.50
CA TRP A 124 -2.37 27.26 -1.49
C TRP A 124 -1.37 27.04 -2.62
N LYS A 125 -0.24 26.41 -2.28
CA LYS A 125 0.78 25.99 -3.25
C LYS A 125 1.03 24.51 -3.06
N SER A 126 1.21 23.80 -4.16
CA SER A 126 1.66 22.41 -4.15
C SER A 126 2.96 22.28 -3.34
N PRO A 127 3.02 21.42 -2.31
CA PRO A 127 4.25 21.13 -1.55
C PRO A 127 5.37 20.52 -2.41
N TRP A 128 5.02 20.07 -3.62
CA TRP A 128 5.94 19.46 -4.58
C TRP A 128 6.24 20.36 -5.78
N LYS A 129 5.80 21.63 -5.75
CA LYS A 129 6.03 22.58 -6.84
C LYS A 129 7.52 22.65 -7.20
N GLY A 130 7.82 22.49 -8.48
CA GLY A 130 9.18 22.56 -9.02
C GLY A 130 10.02 21.29 -8.82
N ARG A 131 9.47 20.21 -8.25
CA ARG A 131 10.19 18.94 -8.18
C ARG A 131 10.24 18.26 -9.54
N LEU A 132 11.45 17.87 -9.95
CA LEU A 132 11.69 17.16 -11.21
C LEU A 132 11.49 15.63 -11.07
N LYS A 133 11.68 15.10 -9.85
CA LYS A 133 11.53 13.68 -9.50
C LYS A 133 10.26 13.47 -8.68
N GLY A 134 9.73 12.24 -8.69
CA GLY A 134 8.55 11.86 -7.92
C GLY A 134 8.46 10.35 -7.72
N GLY A 135 7.67 9.94 -6.71
CA GLY A 135 7.50 8.54 -6.34
C GLY A 135 8.64 7.96 -5.50
N GLU A 136 9.52 8.80 -4.97
CA GLU A 136 10.62 8.42 -4.07
C GLU A 136 10.07 8.01 -2.70
N LEU A 137 10.73 7.04 -2.05
CA LEU A 137 10.47 6.74 -0.64
C LEU A 137 10.81 8.00 0.18
N ILE A 138 9.94 8.36 1.13
CA ILE A 138 10.20 9.50 2.03
C ILE A 138 10.62 8.96 3.39
N SER A 139 11.20 9.82 4.25
CA SER A 139 11.70 9.41 5.59
C SER A 139 10.67 8.66 6.42
N LYS A 140 9.39 9.05 6.34
CA LYS A 140 8.30 8.27 6.96
C LYS A 140 8.29 6.80 6.53
N GLY A 141 8.43 6.55 5.23
CA GLY A 141 8.46 5.20 4.69
C GLY A 141 9.74 4.45 5.07
N GLU A 142 10.86 5.15 5.24
CA GLU A 142 12.09 4.57 5.77
C GLU A 142 11.89 4.11 7.23
N ASP A 143 11.34 4.97 8.08
CA ASP A 143 11.01 4.66 9.48
C ASP A 143 10.03 3.48 9.59
N GLU A 144 8.96 3.48 8.78
CA GLU A 144 7.96 2.40 8.75
C GLU A 144 8.60 1.01 8.55
N LEU A 145 9.58 0.93 7.66
CA LEU A 145 10.24 -0.33 7.30
C LEU A 145 11.39 -0.68 8.22
N TYR A 146 12.14 0.32 8.67
CA TYR A 146 13.15 0.13 9.71
C TYR A 146 12.53 -0.49 10.96
N ASP A 147 11.43 0.10 11.43
CA ASP A 147 10.70 -0.42 12.59
C ASP A 147 10.06 -1.78 12.31
N LEU A 148 9.61 -2.04 11.06
CA LEU A 148 9.13 -3.37 10.68
C LEU A 148 10.24 -4.42 10.74
N GLY A 149 11.45 -4.10 10.29
CA GLY A 149 12.62 -4.98 10.38
C GLY A 149 12.96 -5.33 11.82
N ILE A 150 12.94 -4.34 12.73
CA ILE A 150 13.11 -4.57 14.17
C ILE A 150 12.03 -5.51 14.71
N ARG A 151 10.74 -5.23 14.43
CA ARG A 151 9.64 -6.08 14.90
C ARG A 151 9.73 -7.51 14.38
N VAL A 152 10.16 -7.71 13.14
CA VAL A 152 10.35 -9.05 12.55
C VAL A 152 11.48 -9.79 13.25
N ARG A 153 12.62 -9.14 13.49
CA ARG A 153 13.73 -9.72 14.26
C ARG A 153 13.28 -10.12 15.67
N ASP A 154 12.63 -9.20 16.38
CA ASP A 154 12.23 -9.40 17.77
C ASP A 154 11.14 -10.47 17.91
N ARG A 155 10.30 -10.65 16.88
CA ARG A 155 9.30 -11.73 16.82
C ARG A 155 9.91 -13.10 16.54
N PHE A 156 11.02 -13.17 15.80
CA PHE A 156 11.66 -14.43 15.38
C PHE A 156 13.16 -14.44 15.73
N PRO A 157 13.53 -14.32 17.03
CA PRO A 157 14.93 -14.09 17.43
C PRO A 157 15.85 -15.26 17.08
N GLU A 158 15.37 -16.50 17.17
CA GLU A 158 16.14 -17.71 16.83
C GLU A 158 16.41 -17.81 15.31
N LEU A 159 15.42 -17.43 14.49
CA LEU A 159 15.55 -17.42 13.03
C LEU A 159 16.63 -16.42 12.59
N PHE A 160 16.67 -15.25 13.21
CA PHE A 160 17.62 -14.18 12.91
C PHE A 160 18.85 -14.19 13.85
N SER A 161 19.21 -15.33 14.41
CA SER A 161 20.38 -15.48 15.30
C SER A 161 21.72 -15.47 14.56
N ALA A 162 21.76 -15.96 13.32
CA ALA A 162 22.98 -16.11 12.53
C ALA A 162 23.46 -14.77 11.96
N GLU A 163 24.74 -14.70 11.61
CA GLU A 163 25.29 -13.59 10.83
C GLU A 163 24.66 -13.53 9.44
N TYR A 164 24.64 -12.33 8.86
CA TYR A 164 24.09 -12.14 7.52
C TYR A 164 24.91 -12.90 6.47
N HIS A 165 24.22 -13.70 5.67
CA HIS A 165 24.70 -14.21 4.40
C HIS A 165 23.52 -14.21 3.40
N PRO A 166 23.73 -13.84 2.11
CA PRO A 166 22.64 -13.80 1.12
C PRO A 166 21.94 -15.15 0.91
N ASP A 167 22.65 -16.26 1.11
CA ASP A 167 22.09 -17.62 1.02
C ASP A 167 21.27 -18.03 2.25
N ILE A 168 21.45 -17.33 3.38
CA ILE A 168 20.69 -17.57 4.62
C ILE A 168 19.47 -16.64 4.68
N TYR A 169 19.69 -15.36 4.38
CA TYR A 169 18.68 -14.31 4.39
C TYR A 169 18.65 -13.64 3.02
N THR A 170 17.91 -14.22 2.08
CA THR A 170 17.78 -13.67 0.73
C THR A 170 16.87 -12.46 0.76
N ILE A 171 17.41 -11.30 0.33
CA ILE A 171 16.67 -10.04 0.23
C ILE A 171 16.57 -9.65 -1.24
N THR A 172 15.35 -9.58 -1.76
CA THR A 172 15.07 -9.17 -3.13
C THR A 172 14.14 -7.96 -3.19
N ALA A 173 14.33 -7.13 -4.21
CA ALA A 173 13.44 -6.02 -4.49
C ALA A 173 13.25 -5.84 -5.99
N THR A 174 12.09 -5.30 -6.39
CA THR A 174 11.93 -4.81 -7.77
C THR A 174 12.93 -3.69 -8.08
N GLN A 175 13.16 -3.44 -9.37
CA GLN A 175 14.14 -2.47 -9.89
C GLN A 175 13.69 -1.01 -9.71
N VAL A 176 12.52 -0.81 -9.12
CA VAL A 176 12.00 0.52 -8.82
C VAL A 176 12.75 1.06 -7.59
N PRO A 177 13.38 2.25 -7.65
CA PRO A 177 14.23 2.77 -6.56
C PRO A 177 13.57 2.80 -5.18
N ARG A 178 12.26 3.09 -5.11
CA ARG A 178 11.53 3.07 -3.83
C ARG A 178 11.37 1.68 -3.23
N ALA A 179 11.44 0.60 -4.02
CA ALA A 179 11.36 -0.77 -3.52
C ALA A 179 12.72 -1.25 -3.01
N SER A 180 13.82 -0.91 -3.69
CA SER A 180 15.17 -1.21 -3.20
C SER A 180 15.53 -0.39 -1.96
N ALA A 181 15.25 0.92 -1.94
CA ALA A 181 15.42 1.75 -0.74
C ALA A 181 14.61 1.21 0.46
N ASN A 182 13.43 0.67 0.17
CA ASN A 182 12.57 0.04 1.18
C ASN A 182 13.17 -1.26 1.75
N ALA A 183 13.76 -2.10 0.90
CA ALA A 183 14.50 -3.27 1.33
C ALA A 183 15.70 -2.89 2.21
N VAL A 184 16.40 -1.81 1.85
CA VAL A 184 17.52 -1.27 2.64
C VAL A 184 17.05 -0.79 4.01
N ALA A 185 16.00 0.03 4.08
CA ALA A 185 15.46 0.50 5.37
C ALA A 185 15.05 -0.68 6.28
N PHE A 186 14.37 -1.68 5.72
CA PHE A 186 14.01 -2.89 6.45
C PHE A 186 15.25 -3.67 6.93
N GLY A 187 16.24 -3.90 6.07
CA GLY A 187 17.47 -4.61 6.42
C GLY A 187 18.29 -3.88 7.49
N MET A 188 18.33 -2.54 7.46
CA MET A 188 18.96 -1.72 8.49
C MET A 188 18.32 -1.94 9.87
N GLY A 189 17.00 -2.10 9.92
CA GLY A 189 16.27 -2.43 11.14
C GLY A 189 16.53 -3.87 11.58
N LEU A 190 16.35 -4.82 10.66
CA LEU A 190 16.48 -6.26 10.89
C LEU A 190 17.86 -6.65 11.43
N PHE A 191 18.94 -6.07 10.88
CA PHE A 191 20.32 -6.38 11.26
C PHE A 191 20.97 -5.30 12.15
N SER A 192 20.18 -4.39 12.72
CA SER A 192 20.71 -3.34 13.60
C SER A 192 21.50 -3.92 14.77
N GLY A 193 22.70 -3.37 15.01
CA GLY A 193 23.58 -3.77 16.11
C GLY A 193 24.37 -5.08 15.90
N ARG A 194 24.23 -5.73 14.74
CA ARG A 194 24.80 -7.07 14.46
C ARG A 194 25.97 -7.08 13.48
N GLY A 195 26.44 -5.92 13.04
CA GLY A 195 27.61 -5.82 12.15
C GLY A 195 28.80 -5.13 12.79
N SER A 196 29.86 -4.96 12.01
CA SER A 196 31.14 -4.36 12.44
C SER A 196 31.36 -2.94 11.93
N LEU A 197 30.45 -2.40 11.09
CA LEU A 197 30.65 -1.11 10.44
C LEU A 197 30.23 0.06 11.32
N GLY A 198 31.22 0.86 11.73
CA GLY A 198 31.05 2.12 12.44
C GLY A 198 30.47 2.00 13.85
N PRO A 199 30.25 3.12 14.56
CA PRO A 199 29.75 3.13 15.94
C PRO A 199 28.36 2.49 16.10
N GLY A 200 27.54 2.52 15.05
CA GLY A 200 26.22 1.92 15.01
C GLY A 200 26.20 0.41 14.79
N LYS A 201 27.37 -0.24 14.62
CA LYS A 201 27.49 -1.69 14.36
C LYS A 201 26.60 -2.15 13.21
N HIS A 202 26.67 -1.42 12.09
CA HIS A 202 25.84 -1.72 10.93
C HIS A 202 26.35 -2.97 10.22
N CYS A 203 25.41 -3.78 9.73
CA CYS A 203 25.68 -4.92 8.88
C CYS A 203 25.47 -4.50 7.41
N ALA A 204 26.47 -4.75 6.56
CA ALA A 204 26.29 -4.63 5.12
C ALA A 204 25.54 -5.87 4.60
N PHE A 205 24.57 -5.67 3.71
CA PHE A 205 23.80 -6.74 3.12
C PHE A 205 23.51 -6.47 1.64
N SER A 206 23.27 -7.55 0.89
CA SER A 206 22.90 -7.50 -0.52
C SER A 206 21.39 -7.38 -0.69
N VAL A 207 20.96 -6.54 -1.63
CA VAL A 207 19.60 -6.49 -2.15
C VAL A 207 19.65 -6.88 -3.62
N ILE A 208 19.04 -8.00 -3.96
CA ILE A 208 19.08 -8.55 -5.31
C ILE A 208 17.84 -8.07 -6.09
N SER A 209 18.04 -7.67 -7.33
CA SER A 209 16.95 -7.30 -8.22
C SER A 209 17.04 -8.05 -9.54
N GLU A 210 15.90 -8.57 -9.99
CA GLU A 210 15.75 -9.15 -11.32
C GLU A 210 15.85 -8.06 -12.41
N SER A 211 15.88 -8.45 -13.68
CA SER A 211 15.73 -7.48 -14.76
C SER A 211 14.28 -7.03 -14.89
N CYS A 212 14.04 -5.74 -15.18
CA CYS A 212 12.69 -5.23 -15.45
C CYS A 212 12.02 -5.92 -16.66
N ALA A 213 12.81 -6.55 -17.54
CA ALA A 213 12.32 -7.31 -18.68
C ALA A 213 11.72 -8.67 -18.29
N SER A 214 12.26 -9.31 -17.24
CA SER A 214 12.01 -10.71 -16.90
C SER A 214 11.45 -10.95 -15.49
N ASP A 215 11.19 -9.89 -14.71
CA ASP A 215 10.68 -10.01 -13.33
C ASP A 215 9.22 -10.50 -13.30
N ILE A 216 9.05 -11.83 -13.43
CA ILE A 216 7.75 -12.52 -13.39
C ILE A 216 7.27 -12.78 -11.96
N CYS A 217 8.12 -12.64 -10.94
CA CYS A 217 7.76 -12.92 -9.55
C CYS A 217 7.27 -11.66 -8.83
N LEU A 218 7.97 -10.53 -8.94
CA LEU A 218 7.61 -9.30 -8.22
C LEU A 218 6.93 -8.26 -9.11
N ARG A 219 7.05 -8.40 -10.44
CA ARG A 219 6.37 -7.55 -11.43
C ARG A 219 5.50 -8.31 -12.42
N PHE A 220 4.89 -9.43 -12.04
CA PHE A 220 3.97 -10.18 -12.92
C PHE A 220 2.89 -9.29 -13.57
N PHE A 221 2.42 -8.25 -12.88
CA PHE A 221 1.43 -7.29 -13.39
C PHE A 221 1.94 -6.46 -14.59
N ASP A 222 3.25 -6.31 -14.76
CA ASP A 222 3.86 -5.68 -15.93
C ASP A 222 4.24 -6.69 -17.02
N ARG A 223 4.39 -7.98 -16.66
CA ARG A 223 4.83 -9.04 -17.57
C ARG A 223 3.65 -9.77 -18.23
N CYS A 224 2.54 -9.93 -17.53
CA CYS A 224 1.35 -10.62 -18.04
C CYS A 224 0.60 -9.74 -19.05
N GLN A 225 0.69 -10.08 -20.35
CA GLN A 225 0.03 -9.31 -21.40
C GLN A 225 -1.49 -9.41 -21.32
N ILE A 226 -2.04 -10.59 -20.99
CA ILE A 226 -3.49 -10.79 -20.82
C ILE A 226 -4.04 -9.87 -19.72
N TYR A 227 -3.33 -9.74 -18.59
CA TYR A 227 -3.72 -8.81 -17.53
C TYR A 227 -3.66 -7.35 -17.99
N LYS A 228 -2.62 -6.96 -18.74
CA LYS A 228 -2.49 -5.59 -19.26
C LYS A 228 -3.60 -5.24 -20.26
N GLU A 229 -3.97 -6.17 -21.13
CA GLU A 229 -5.10 -6.01 -22.04
C GLU A 229 -6.42 -5.92 -21.28
N PHE A 230 -6.62 -6.79 -20.28
CA PHE A 230 -7.77 -6.70 -19.37
C PHE A 230 -7.86 -5.33 -18.70
N ARG A 231 -6.75 -4.84 -18.11
CA ARG A 231 -6.68 -3.51 -17.47
C ARG A 231 -7.06 -2.41 -18.44
N LYS A 232 -6.46 -2.40 -19.64
CA LYS A 232 -6.74 -1.40 -20.67
C LYS A 232 -8.23 -1.36 -21.06
N ASN A 233 -8.88 -2.52 -21.12
CA ASN A 233 -10.29 -2.62 -21.52
C ASN A 233 -11.25 -2.33 -20.36
N GLN A 234 -10.90 -2.71 -19.13
CA GLN A 234 -11.78 -2.63 -17.96
C GLN A 234 -11.69 -1.28 -17.23
N GLU A 235 -10.53 -0.62 -17.24
CA GLU A 235 -10.29 0.64 -16.52
C GLU A 235 -11.29 1.76 -16.89
N PRO A 236 -11.64 1.99 -18.17
CA PRO A 236 -12.66 3.00 -18.52
C PRO A 236 -14.05 2.70 -17.94
N ALA A 237 -14.42 1.43 -17.85
CA ALA A 237 -15.70 1.03 -17.25
C ALA A 237 -15.69 1.29 -15.74
N VAL A 238 -14.57 1.03 -15.07
CA VAL A 238 -14.40 1.32 -13.64
C VAL A 238 -14.40 2.83 -13.38
N ASP A 239 -13.71 3.62 -14.19
CA ASP A 239 -13.74 5.09 -14.10
C ASP A 239 -15.17 5.63 -14.24
N LYS A 240 -15.97 5.04 -15.15
CA LYS A 240 -17.39 5.38 -15.31
C LYS A 240 -18.23 5.03 -14.08
N LEU A 241 -17.87 4.03 -13.30
CA LEU A 241 -18.56 3.73 -12.02
C LEU A 241 -18.26 4.77 -10.94
N LYS A 242 -17.11 5.45 -11.01
CA LYS A 242 -16.71 6.51 -10.05
C LYS A 242 -17.35 7.87 -10.37
N GLU A 243 -17.75 8.08 -11.63
CA GLU A 243 -18.33 9.33 -12.13
C GLU A 243 -19.53 9.87 -11.32
N PRO A 244 -20.54 9.08 -10.92
CA PRO A 244 -21.69 9.58 -10.17
C PRO A 244 -21.28 10.13 -8.79
N VAL A 245 -20.38 9.42 -8.09
CA VAL A 245 -19.85 9.84 -6.80
C VAL A 245 -19.05 11.14 -6.94
N LEU A 246 -18.17 11.21 -7.94
CA LEU A 246 -17.41 12.43 -8.21
C LEU A 246 -18.31 13.61 -8.60
N HIS A 247 -19.38 13.36 -9.35
CA HIS A 247 -20.36 14.37 -9.73
C HIS A 247 -21.12 14.91 -8.51
N GLU A 248 -21.59 14.03 -7.63
CA GLU A 248 -22.29 14.40 -6.40
C GLU A 248 -21.39 15.23 -5.47
N VAL A 249 -20.17 14.76 -5.22
CA VAL A 249 -19.19 15.48 -4.39
C VAL A 249 -18.82 16.83 -5.02
N SER A 250 -18.59 16.87 -6.34
CA SER A 250 -18.29 18.12 -7.04
C SER A 250 -19.45 19.11 -6.95
N SER A 251 -20.69 18.65 -7.11
CA SER A 251 -21.89 19.48 -6.99
C SER A 251 -22.04 20.05 -5.57
N ALA A 252 -21.79 19.24 -4.55
CA ALA A 252 -21.79 19.69 -3.16
C ALA A 252 -20.69 20.72 -2.88
N LEU A 253 -19.48 20.54 -3.42
CA LEU A 253 -18.37 21.50 -3.29
C LEU A 253 -18.69 22.83 -3.97
N VAL A 254 -19.24 22.80 -5.19
CA VAL A 254 -19.70 23.99 -5.93
C VAL A 254 -20.80 24.71 -5.15
N ALA A 255 -21.80 23.98 -4.65
CA ALA A 255 -22.91 24.56 -3.91
C ALA A 255 -22.44 25.25 -2.62
N ARG A 256 -21.52 24.61 -1.89
CA ARG A 256 -20.99 25.07 -0.61
C ARG A 256 -20.05 26.27 -0.76
N PHE A 257 -19.08 26.16 -1.67
CA PHE A 257 -18.00 27.15 -1.79
C PHE A 257 -18.27 28.21 -2.85
N LYS A 258 -19.28 28.01 -3.71
CA LYS A 258 -19.56 28.86 -4.88
C LYS A 258 -18.32 29.04 -5.78
N LEU A 259 -17.48 28.02 -5.83
CA LEU A 259 -16.36 27.92 -6.75
C LEU A 259 -16.73 26.88 -7.80
N ASN A 260 -16.51 27.20 -9.08
CA ASN A 260 -16.85 26.32 -10.20
C ASN A 260 -15.86 25.15 -10.36
N PHE A 261 -15.83 24.25 -9.36
CA PHE A 261 -14.98 23.06 -9.37
C PHE A 261 -15.42 22.06 -10.43
N THR A 262 -14.46 21.56 -11.21
CA THR A 262 -14.67 20.42 -12.10
C THR A 262 -14.53 19.09 -11.36
N LYS A 263 -14.98 17.99 -11.98
CA LYS A 263 -14.74 16.62 -11.47
C LYS A 263 -13.24 16.35 -11.26
N GLN A 264 -12.38 16.84 -12.15
CA GLN A 264 -10.93 16.67 -12.05
C GLN A 264 -10.34 17.43 -10.86
N ASP A 265 -10.84 18.62 -10.58
CA ASP A 265 -10.40 19.41 -9.42
C ASP A 265 -10.83 18.71 -8.13
N THR A 266 -12.06 18.19 -8.09
CA THR A 266 -12.58 17.37 -7.00
C THR A 266 -11.74 16.10 -6.79
N ALA A 267 -11.37 15.38 -7.84
CA ALA A 267 -10.49 14.21 -7.74
C ALA A 267 -9.06 14.58 -7.27
N SER A 268 -8.58 15.78 -7.62
CA SER A 268 -7.27 16.29 -7.18
C SER A 268 -7.28 16.71 -5.71
N LEU A 269 -8.32 17.41 -5.29
CA LEU A 269 -8.61 17.75 -3.89
C LEU A 269 -8.81 16.50 -3.04
N TRP A 270 -9.51 15.49 -3.57
CA TRP A 270 -9.70 14.19 -2.90
C TRP A 270 -8.36 13.56 -2.53
N PHE A 271 -7.42 13.51 -3.47
CA PHE A 271 -6.08 12.97 -3.19
C PHE A 271 -5.32 13.75 -2.13
N LEU A 272 -5.50 15.07 -2.05
CA LEU A 272 -4.91 15.89 -0.99
C LEU A 272 -5.56 15.62 0.37
N CYS A 273 -6.85 15.30 0.38
CA CYS A 273 -7.68 15.29 1.58
C CYS A 273 -8.33 13.93 1.87
N LYS A 274 -7.73 12.80 1.44
CA LYS A 274 -8.26 11.41 1.55
C LYS A 274 -8.81 11.06 2.96
N GLN A 275 -10.05 11.47 3.26
CA GLN A 275 -10.71 11.36 4.57
C GLN A 275 -12.24 11.19 4.46
N VAL A 276 -12.76 10.90 3.26
CA VAL A 276 -14.19 10.71 2.98
C VAL A 276 -14.42 9.24 2.63
N SER A 277 -15.20 8.56 3.46
CA SER A 277 -15.53 7.13 3.30
C SER A 277 -16.09 6.77 1.92
N LEU A 278 -16.87 7.67 1.31
CA LEU A 278 -17.49 7.46 0.00
C LEU A 278 -16.45 7.31 -1.12
N LEU A 279 -15.38 8.12 -1.10
CA LEU A 279 -14.32 8.06 -2.11
C LEU A 279 -13.28 6.99 -1.78
N GLU A 280 -13.12 6.62 -0.50
CA GLU A 280 -12.36 5.42 -0.10
C GLU A 280 -13.00 4.15 -0.69
N TRP A 281 -14.33 4.02 -0.61
CA TRP A 281 -15.04 2.92 -1.26
C TRP A 281 -14.80 2.86 -2.77
N THR A 282 -14.72 4.00 -3.45
CA THR A 282 -14.42 3.99 -4.91
C THR A 282 -13.00 3.53 -5.23
N ASP A 283 -12.02 3.81 -4.35
CA ASP A 283 -10.65 3.32 -4.50
C ASP A 283 -10.58 1.80 -4.19
N ASP A 284 -11.38 1.32 -3.22
CA ASP A 284 -11.49 -0.10 -2.88
C ASP A 284 -12.18 -0.91 -3.98
N LEU A 285 -13.26 -0.39 -4.56
CA LEU A 285 -13.96 -1.00 -5.70
C LEU A 285 -13.02 -1.13 -6.91
N GLU A 286 -12.26 -0.08 -7.21
CA GLU A 286 -11.25 -0.11 -8.27
C GLU A 286 -10.18 -1.17 -7.98
N GLY A 287 -9.71 -1.24 -6.72
CA GLY A 287 -8.77 -2.27 -6.26
C GLY A 287 -9.32 -3.68 -6.45
N PHE A 288 -10.56 -3.92 -6.04
CA PHE A 288 -11.24 -5.21 -6.18
C PHE A 288 -11.37 -5.63 -7.65
N ILE A 289 -11.94 -4.76 -8.50
CA ILE A 289 -12.22 -5.07 -9.90
C ILE A 289 -10.93 -5.28 -10.69
N LEU A 290 -9.95 -4.41 -10.50
CA LEU A 290 -8.79 -4.33 -11.39
C LEU A 290 -7.51 -4.98 -10.84
N LYS A 291 -7.46 -5.40 -9.56
CA LYS A 291 -6.26 -6.00 -8.93
C LYS A 291 -6.60 -7.17 -8.00
N GLY A 292 -7.79 -7.18 -7.40
CA GLY A 292 -8.25 -8.22 -6.48
C GLY A 292 -9.12 -9.28 -7.16
N TYR A 293 -10.12 -9.78 -6.43
CA TYR A 293 -10.99 -10.89 -6.85
C TYR A 293 -11.95 -10.60 -8.02
N GLY A 294 -11.98 -9.38 -8.57
CA GLY A 294 -12.90 -9.03 -9.66
C GLY A 294 -12.77 -9.90 -10.92
N LYS A 295 -11.58 -10.43 -11.21
CA LYS A 295 -11.38 -11.41 -12.28
C LYS A 295 -10.18 -12.32 -11.98
N ALA A 296 -10.29 -13.60 -12.31
CA ALA A 296 -9.23 -14.59 -12.07
C ALA A 296 -7.85 -14.19 -12.60
N VAL A 297 -7.79 -13.52 -13.77
CA VAL A 297 -6.52 -13.04 -14.36
C VAL A 297 -5.74 -12.10 -13.42
N ASN A 298 -6.44 -11.34 -12.57
CA ASN A 298 -5.82 -10.39 -11.66
C ASN A 298 -4.85 -11.09 -10.71
N TYR A 299 -5.23 -12.24 -10.15
CA TYR A 299 -4.43 -12.91 -9.13
C TYR A 299 -3.70 -14.16 -9.67
N ARG A 300 -4.22 -14.84 -10.70
CA ARG A 300 -3.53 -15.99 -11.34
C ARG A 300 -2.21 -15.59 -12.02
N MET A 301 -2.03 -14.33 -12.40
CA MET A 301 -0.72 -13.86 -12.86
C MET A 301 0.38 -13.95 -11.78
N GLY A 302 0.02 -14.07 -10.50
CA GLY A 302 0.96 -14.23 -9.40
C GLY A 302 1.46 -15.65 -9.16
N VAL A 303 1.08 -16.64 -9.97
CA VAL A 303 1.51 -18.05 -9.82
C VAL A 303 3.04 -18.22 -9.76
N PRO A 304 3.86 -17.52 -10.56
CA PRO A 304 5.32 -17.62 -10.43
C PRO A 304 5.84 -17.22 -9.04
N LEU A 305 5.22 -16.22 -8.41
CA LEU A 305 5.56 -15.85 -7.03
C LEU A 305 5.12 -16.92 -6.02
N LEU A 306 3.98 -17.57 -6.26
CA LEU A 306 3.52 -18.67 -5.41
C LEU A 306 4.47 -19.87 -5.48
N GLN A 307 4.91 -20.23 -6.70
CA GLN A 307 5.90 -21.28 -6.93
C GLN A 307 7.20 -20.96 -6.17
N ASP A 308 7.74 -19.76 -6.33
CA ASP A 308 8.95 -19.31 -5.61
C ASP A 308 8.79 -19.32 -4.08
N VAL A 309 7.58 -19.07 -3.57
CA VAL A 309 7.28 -19.19 -2.12
C VAL A 309 7.29 -20.64 -1.68
N VAL A 310 6.59 -21.54 -2.39
CA VAL A 310 6.53 -22.97 -2.06
C VAL A 310 7.91 -23.63 -2.15
N GLU A 311 8.65 -23.38 -3.24
CA GLU A 311 10.01 -23.90 -3.42
C GLU A 311 10.94 -23.48 -2.28
N SER A 312 10.83 -22.23 -1.80
CA SER A 312 11.63 -21.77 -0.68
C SER A 312 11.27 -22.44 0.65
N ILE A 313 10.02 -22.87 0.82
CA ILE A 313 9.58 -23.62 1.99
C ILE A 313 10.16 -25.04 1.92
N GLU A 314 10.07 -25.70 0.76
CA GLU A 314 10.64 -27.03 0.54
C GLU A 314 12.16 -27.04 0.78
N GLN A 315 12.87 -26.04 0.25
CA GLN A 315 14.32 -25.87 0.48
C GLN A 315 14.65 -25.74 1.97
N ALA A 316 13.87 -24.96 2.71
CA ALA A 316 14.08 -24.78 4.15
C ALA A 316 13.76 -26.06 4.95
N ILE A 317 12.74 -26.83 4.55
CA ILE A 317 12.42 -28.13 5.16
C ILE A 317 13.59 -29.10 4.95
N ILE A 318 14.07 -29.24 3.71
CA ILE A 318 15.21 -30.13 3.38
C ILE A 318 16.46 -29.72 4.17
N ALA A 319 16.75 -28.42 4.26
CA ALA A 319 17.90 -27.92 5.03
C ALA A 319 17.78 -28.21 6.54
N ASN A 320 16.56 -28.17 7.08
CA ASN A 320 16.31 -28.47 8.49
C ASN A 320 16.37 -29.98 8.79
N GLU A 321 15.80 -30.82 7.93
CA GLU A 321 15.80 -32.29 8.08
C GLU A 321 17.19 -32.90 7.84
N GLY A 322 17.96 -32.37 6.89
CA GLY A 322 19.33 -32.79 6.59
C GLY A 322 20.32 -32.63 7.75
N ASN A 323 19.97 -31.82 8.75
CA ASN A 323 20.71 -31.71 10.02
C ASN A 323 20.52 -32.93 10.95
N THR A 324 19.60 -33.85 10.62
CA THR A 324 19.27 -35.04 11.43
C THR A 324 19.92 -36.32 10.87
N ILE A 325 20.43 -36.30 9.63
CA ILE A 325 21.05 -37.49 9.00
C ILE A 325 22.47 -37.16 8.55
N GLN A 326 23.43 -37.79 9.23
CA GLN A 326 24.86 -37.74 8.91
C GLN A 326 25.16 -38.43 7.57
N TRP A 327 24.90 -37.75 6.45
CA TRP A 327 25.47 -38.14 5.15
C TRP A 327 26.72 -37.31 4.85
N LYS A 328 27.85 -38.04 4.76
CA LYS A 328 29.18 -37.58 4.37
C LYS A 328 29.24 -37.24 2.87
N LEU A 329 29.94 -36.15 2.57
CA LEU A 329 30.66 -35.85 1.32
C LEU A 329 29.85 -35.94 0.01
N GLU A 330 29.19 -34.83 -0.36
CA GLU A 330 29.10 -34.24 -1.72
C GLU A 330 27.99 -33.19 -1.87
N ILE A 331 27.57 -32.50 -0.80
CA ILE A 331 26.72 -31.31 -0.92
C ILE A 331 27.27 -30.18 -0.02
N MET A 332 28.45 -29.67 -0.36
CA MET A 332 28.90 -28.36 0.13
C MET A 332 28.07 -27.26 -0.56
N SER A 333 26.79 -27.08 -0.17
CA SER A 333 25.96 -25.89 -0.40
C SER A 333 24.45 -26.16 -0.27
N VAL A 334 23.99 -26.92 0.74
CA VAL A 334 22.59 -26.73 1.16
C VAL A 334 22.57 -25.41 1.93
N ALA A 335 22.30 -24.33 1.21
CA ALA A 335 22.08 -23.02 1.79
C ALA A 335 21.04 -23.16 2.91
N LEU A 336 21.42 -22.78 4.14
CA LEU A 336 20.52 -22.73 5.28
C LEU A 336 19.55 -21.56 5.10
N LEU A 337 18.64 -21.66 4.13
CA LEU A 337 17.69 -20.61 3.79
C LEU A 337 16.71 -20.45 4.96
N LYS A 338 16.92 -19.40 5.75
CA LYS A 338 16.08 -19.07 6.90
C LYS A 338 15.03 -18.02 6.57
N ALA A 339 15.29 -17.14 5.60
CA ALA A 339 14.32 -16.15 5.18
C ALA A 339 14.42 -15.78 3.71
N ARG A 340 13.26 -15.64 3.05
CA ARG A 340 13.12 -15.08 1.71
C ARG A 340 12.26 -13.82 1.78
N LEU A 341 12.92 -12.67 1.67
CA LEU A 341 12.38 -11.35 1.96
C LEU A 341 12.25 -10.54 0.66
N ARG A 342 11.03 -10.29 0.20
CA ARG A 342 10.75 -9.70 -1.12
C ARG A 342 10.05 -8.35 -0.99
N PHE A 343 10.57 -7.32 -1.67
CA PHE A 343 10.06 -5.95 -1.60
C PHE A 343 9.54 -5.45 -2.95
N ALA A 344 8.24 -5.15 -3.00
CA ALA A 344 7.52 -4.91 -4.23
C ALA A 344 6.43 -3.83 -4.10
N HIS A 345 5.29 -4.02 -4.76
CA HIS A 345 4.24 -3.02 -4.94
C HIS A 345 2.89 -3.48 -4.42
N ALA A 346 1.94 -2.55 -4.33
CA ALA A 346 0.54 -2.88 -4.09
C ALA A 346 0.01 -3.84 -5.16
N GLU A 347 0.43 -3.60 -6.41
CA GLU A 347 0.13 -4.42 -7.58
C GLU A 347 0.75 -5.83 -7.50
N THR A 348 1.66 -6.09 -6.55
CA THR A 348 2.17 -7.43 -6.24
C THR A 348 1.42 -8.04 -5.06
N VAL A 349 1.31 -7.30 -3.95
CA VAL A 349 0.80 -7.83 -2.68
C VAL A 349 -0.70 -8.11 -2.76
N VAL A 350 -1.50 -7.20 -3.36
CA VAL A 350 -2.95 -7.38 -3.43
C VAL A 350 -3.32 -8.63 -4.23
N PRO A 351 -2.86 -8.81 -5.49
CA PRO A 351 -3.22 -10.01 -6.22
C PRO A 351 -2.62 -11.28 -5.64
N PHE A 352 -1.42 -11.21 -5.05
CA PHE A 352 -0.82 -12.37 -4.39
C PHE A 352 -1.65 -12.81 -3.16
N SER A 353 -2.14 -11.86 -2.36
CA SER A 353 -3.05 -12.18 -1.24
C SER A 353 -4.35 -12.84 -1.73
N CYS A 354 -4.88 -12.40 -2.87
CA CYS A 354 -6.04 -13.02 -3.49
C CYS A 354 -5.76 -14.46 -3.96
N LEU A 355 -4.59 -14.69 -4.57
CA LEU A 355 -4.15 -16.00 -5.01
C LEU A 355 -4.00 -17.00 -3.84
N LEU A 356 -3.60 -16.50 -2.67
CA LEU A 356 -3.53 -17.29 -1.43
C LEU A 356 -4.92 -17.57 -0.80
N GLY A 357 -6.01 -17.05 -1.37
CA GLY A 357 -7.36 -17.23 -0.83
C GLY A 357 -7.65 -16.39 0.42
N LEU A 358 -6.83 -15.38 0.72
CA LEU A 358 -7.01 -14.55 1.91
C LEU A 358 -8.16 -13.55 1.73
N PHE A 359 -8.84 -13.23 2.84
CA PHE A 359 -9.92 -12.23 2.89
C PHE A 359 -11.20 -12.59 2.10
N LEU A 360 -11.43 -13.88 1.83
CA LEU A 360 -12.68 -14.40 1.23
C LEU A 360 -13.86 -14.56 2.21
N HIS A 361 -13.73 -14.15 3.46
CA HIS A 361 -14.78 -14.37 4.46
C HIS A 361 -15.92 -13.34 4.31
N GLY A 362 -17.13 -13.81 3.96
CA GLY A 362 -18.36 -13.02 3.99
C GLY A 362 -19.17 -12.95 2.68
N SER A 363 -18.74 -13.57 1.59
CA SER A 363 -19.49 -13.57 0.32
C SER A 363 -20.63 -14.61 0.31
N GLY A 364 -21.60 -14.49 1.22
CA GLY A 364 -22.90 -15.17 1.12
C GLY A 364 -23.79 -14.63 -0.01
N GLY A 365 -23.21 -14.22 -1.13
CA GLY A 365 -23.96 -13.57 -2.23
C GLY A 365 -23.21 -13.35 -3.54
N PHE A 366 -21.95 -13.78 -3.66
CA PHE A 366 -21.26 -13.89 -4.94
C PHE A 366 -20.66 -15.29 -5.03
N GLU A 367 -21.53 -16.27 -5.23
CA GLU A 367 -21.11 -17.53 -5.84
C GLU A 367 -20.68 -17.20 -7.28
N SER A 368 -19.38 -16.99 -7.49
CA SER A 368 -18.82 -17.26 -8.81
C SER A 368 -18.88 -18.78 -8.98
N GLU A 369 -19.71 -19.25 -9.89
CA GLU A 369 -19.70 -20.65 -10.31
C GLU A 369 -18.25 -21.07 -10.59
N SER A 370 -17.75 -22.05 -9.83
CA SER A 370 -16.53 -22.84 -10.07
C SER A 370 -15.14 -22.30 -9.65
N GLU A 371 -14.96 -21.68 -8.47
CA GLU A 371 -13.60 -21.58 -7.90
C GLU A 371 -13.53 -22.18 -6.49
N LYS A 372 -13.32 -23.50 -6.45
CA LYS A 372 -12.76 -24.16 -5.26
C LYS A 372 -11.35 -23.59 -5.05
N ALA A 373 -11.01 -23.31 -3.80
CA ALA A 373 -9.65 -22.97 -3.38
C ALA A 373 -8.66 -23.92 -4.08
N LEU A 374 -7.55 -23.37 -4.60
CA LEU A 374 -6.44 -24.17 -5.11
C LEU A 374 -6.03 -25.16 -4.01
N THR A 375 -6.43 -26.42 -4.16
CA THR A 375 -5.88 -27.50 -3.36
C THR A 375 -4.42 -27.62 -3.80
N LEU A 376 -3.51 -27.12 -2.95
CA LEU A 376 -2.10 -27.46 -3.06
C LEU A 376 -2.01 -28.97 -2.84
N VAL A 377 -1.80 -29.72 -3.93
CA VAL A 377 -1.53 -31.16 -3.92
C VAL A 377 -0.04 -31.36 -3.76
#